data_AF-A0A212SQN1-F1
#
_entry.id   AF-A0A212SQN1-F1
#
_cell.length_a   1.000
_cell.length_b   1.000
_cell.length_c   1.000
_cell.angle_alpha   90.00
_cell.angle_beta   90.00
_cell.angle_gamma   90.00
#
_symmetry.space_group_name_H-M   'P 1'
#
loop_
_entity.id
_entity.type
_entity.pdbx_description
1 polymer ?
#
loop_
_entity_poly.entity_id
_entity_poly.type
_entity_poly.pdbx_seq_one_letter_code
_entity_poly.pdbx_strand_id
1 'polypeptide(L)'
;MDKKWLPLTITLGVAGVAVVAASFWPDDVEKPPLPQSLCHGALSRATAELIDDGQGGGEVSAGAWENKGGPTDSAVFKECHVLRAGQDGAKRRGVYKLVVEETRSAPGTKKDSVPLGSGFTGWALPDRAEVTLPTGCAARMGSAAPHITASLEVPSQDEERLYRRGEKPPVDPDTATRDNVTVMREVATRLAERYDCADTD
;
A
#
# COMPACT_ATOMS: atom_id res chain seq x y z
N MET A 1 20.63 7.88 20.23
CA MET A 1 20.49 7.65 21.69
C MET A 1 19.32 8.48 22.19
N ASP A 2 18.59 7.90 23.13
CA ASP A 2 17.41 8.42 23.85
C ASP A 2 16.14 8.77 23.05
N LYS A 3 15.22 7.80 22.95
CA LYS A 3 13.79 8.07 22.74
C LYS A 3 13.05 7.82 24.06
N LYS A 4 12.83 8.89 24.82
CA LYS A 4 11.86 8.90 25.92
C LYS A 4 10.46 9.04 25.31
N TRP A 5 9.66 7.98 25.39
CA TRP A 5 8.23 8.06 25.12
C TRP A 5 7.53 8.55 26.39
N LEU A 6 6.95 9.75 26.35
CA LEU A 6 6.06 10.25 27.39
C LEU A 6 4.69 9.58 27.21
N PRO A 7 4.16 8.85 28.21
CA PRO A 7 2.78 8.41 28.19
C PRO A 7 1.87 9.61 28.49
N LEU A 8 0.92 9.87 27.58
CA LEU A 8 -0.17 10.82 27.81
C LEU A 8 -0.99 10.34 29.02
N THR A 9 -0.92 11.11 30.10
CA THR A 9 -1.70 10.96 31.32
C THR A 9 -3.17 11.22 31.02
N ILE A 10 -3.96 10.15 30.89
CA ILE A 10 -5.42 10.23 30.97
C ILE A 10 -5.77 10.13 32.46
N THR A 11 -6.04 11.26 33.10
CA THR A 11 -6.65 11.30 34.43
C THR A 11 -8.11 10.90 34.31
N LEU A 12 -8.43 9.65 34.60
CA LEU A 12 -9.80 9.16 34.78
C LEU A 12 -10.04 8.92 36.27
N GLY A 13 -11.07 9.60 36.78
CA GLY A 13 -11.44 9.66 38.20
C GLY A 13 -11.78 8.30 38.80
N VAL A 14 -11.50 8.22 40.10
CA VAL A 14 -11.59 7.06 40.98
C VAL A 14 -13.05 6.70 41.31
N ALA A 15 -13.39 5.42 41.16
CA ALA A 15 -14.14 4.58 42.11
C ALA A 15 -14.19 3.16 41.48
N GLY A 16 -13.75 2.06 42.07
CA GLY A 16 -13.45 1.73 43.45
C GLY A 16 -14.11 0.38 43.75
N VAL A 17 -13.48 -0.74 43.35
CA VAL A 17 -13.75 -2.09 43.92
C VAL A 17 -12.46 -2.90 43.83
N ALA A 18 -11.96 -3.34 44.98
CA ALA A 18 -10.84 -4.25 45.11
C ALA A 18 -11.32 -5.69 44.89
N VAL A 19 -10.65 -6.43 44.00
CA VAL A 19 -10.65 -7.90 44.02
C VAL A 19 -9.20 -8.35 43.91
N VAL A 20 -8.74 -9.05 44.95
CA VAL A 20 -7.48 -9.77 44.97
C VAL A 20 -7.59 -10.90 43.95
N ALA A 21 -6.83 -10.84 42.87
CA ALA A 21 -6.61 -11.96 41.98
C ALA A 21 -5.10 -12.15 41.82
N ALA A 22 -4.69 -13.39 42.07
CA ALA A 22 -3.34 -13.88 42.09
C ALA A 22 -2.56 -13.52 40.82
N SER A 23 -1.25 -13.38 41.01
CA SER A 23 -0.21 -13.32 40.00
C SER A 23 -0.37 -14.42 38.96
N PHE A 24 -1.05 -14.12 37.86
CA PHE A 24 -0.97 -14.85 36.60
C PHE A 24 -0.59 -13.83 35.55
N TRP A 25 0.66 -13.90 35.11
CA TRP A 25 1.12 -13.21 33.92
C TRP A 25 0.32 -13.75 32.73
N PRO A 26 -0.46 -12.93 32.01
CA PRO A 26 -0.98 -13.34 30.73
C PRO A 26 0.16 -13.19 29.71
N ASP A 27 0.68 -14.32 29.23
CA ASP A 27 1.55 -14.44 28.05
C ASP A 27 0.80 -14.17 26.73
N ASP A 28 -0.37 -13.54 26.78
CA ASP A 28 -1.16 -13.18 25.60
C ASP A 28 -1.34 -11.66 25.58
N VAL A 29 -0.28 -10.95 25.16
CA VAL A 29 -0.50 -9.65 24.53
C VAL A 29 -1.17 -9.97 23.20
N GLU A 30 -2.51 -9.95 23.19
CA GLU A 30 -3.30 -9.92 21.96
C GLU A 30 -2.66 -8.89 21.02
N LYS A 31 -2.08 -9.37 19.92
CA LYS A 31 -1.66 -8.49 18.84
C LYS A 31 -2.89 -7.66 18.46
N PRO A 32 -2.80 -6.31 18.43
CA PRO A 32 -3.91 -5.48 17.99
C PRO A 32 -4.43 -6.03 16.66
N PRO A 33 -5.77 -6.08 16.44
CA PRO A 33 -6.30 -6.51 15.17
C PRO A 33 -5.63 -5.70 14.07
N LEU A 34 -4.96 -6.41 13.17
CA LEU A 34 -4.14 -5.80 12.13
C LEU A 34 -4.99 -4.78 11.35
N PRO A 35 -4.43 -3.63 10.95
CA PRO A 35 -5.19 -2.55 10.32
C PRO A 35 -5.94 -3.03 9.06
N GLN A 36 -7.23 -2.77 8.97
CA GLN A 36 -8.09 -3.16 7.84
C GLN A 36 -7.72 -2.44 6.53
N SER A 37 -7.01 -1.31 6.64
CA SER A 37 -6.49 -0.53 5.51
C SER A 37 -4.96 -0.42 5.58
N LEU A 38 -4.28 -0.65 4.47
CA LEU A 38 -2.84 -0.59 4.29
C LEU A 38 -2.43 0.59 3.38
N CYS A 39 -1.13 0.87 3.30
CA CYS A 39 -0.54 1.87 2.40
C CYS A 39 -1.23 3.23 2.45
N HIS A 40 -1.29 3.85 3.63
CA HIS A 40 -1.99 5.13 3.84
C HIS A 40 -3.46 5.10 3.38
N GLY A 41 -4.13 3.95 3.55
CA GLY A 41 -5.53 3.74 3.21
C GLY A 41 -5.80 3.46 1.73
N ALA A 42 -4.77 3.42 0.89
CA ALA A 42 -4.89 3.12 -0.53
C ALA A 42 -5.34 1.68 -0.81
N LEU A 43 -5.19 0.77 0.17
CA LEU A 43 -5.48 -0.64 -0.03
C LEU A 43 -6.26 -1.22 1.14
N SER A 44 -7.22 -2.09 0.85
CA SER A 44 -7.73 -3.07 1.81
C SER A 44 -6.74 -4.22 1.97
N ARG A 45 -6.89 -5.00 3.06
CA ARG A 45 -6.09 -6.22 3.23
C ARG A 45 -6.36 -7.24 2.12
N ALA A 46 -7.63 -7.47 1.78
CA ALA A 46 -8.01 -8.46 0.78
C ALA A 46 -7.29 -8.22 -0.55
N THR A 47 -7.24 -6.96 -0.98
CA THR A 47 -6.57 -6.57 -2.23
C THR A 47 -5.06 -6.56 -2.10
N ALA A 48 -4.51 -6.24 -0.94
CA ALA A 48 -3.08 -6.37 -0.70
C ALA A 48 -2.58 -7.82 -0.71
N GLU A 49 -3.48 -8.77 -0.48
CA GLU A 49 -3.19 -10.20 -0.51
C GLU A 49 -3.28 -10.81 -1.93
N LEU A 50 -3.89 -10.11 -2.90
CA LEU A 50 -4.09 -10.61 -4.27
C LEU A 50 -2.76 -10.85 -5.00
N ILE A 51 -1.77 -10.01 -4.78
CA ILE A 51 -0.47 -10.18 -5.43
C ILE A 51 0.26 -11.38 -4.81
N ASP A 52 0.35 -12.44 -5.60
CA ASP A 52 1.08 -13.65 -5.25
C ASP A 52 2.56 -13.53 -5.67
N ASP A 53 3.44 -13.87 -4.73
CA ASP A 53 4.88 -13.94 -4.91
C ASP A 53 5.40 -15.36 -5.15
N GLY A 54 4.50 -16.34 -5.28
CA GLY A 54 4.81 -17.74 -5.53
C GLY A 54 5.31 -18.51 -4.31
N GLN A 55 5.47 -17.85 -3.17
CA GLN A 55 6.03 -18.48 -1.97
C GLN A 55 4.94 -18.86 -0.95
N GLY A 56 3.69 -18.42 -1.15
CA GLY A 56 2.52 -18.77 -0.35
C GLY A 56 2.62 -18.36 1.13
N GLY A 57 1.49 -18.46 1.84
CA GLY A 57 1.40 -18.33 3.30
C GLY A 57 1.85 -16.99 3.91
N GLY A 58 1.67 -16.87 5.22
CA GLY A 58 2.17 -15.75 6.01
C GLY A 58 1.28 -14.51 6.04
N GLU A 59 1.28 -13.85 7.19
CA GLU A 59 0.55 -12.62 7.45
C GLU A 59 1.06 -11.47 6.55
N VAL A 60 0.14 -10.72 5.94
CA VAL A 60 0.45 -9.51 5.16
C VAL A 60 0.51 -8.28 6.06
N SER A 61 1.56 -7.49 5.86
CA SER A 61 1.80 -6.23 6.56
C SER A 61 2.30 -5.17 5.57
N ALA A 62 2.30 -3.90 5.98
CA ALA A 62 2.80 -2.82 5.15
C ALA A 62 3.81 -1.95 5.92
N GLY A 63 4.97 -1.69 5.30
CA GLY A 63 5.89 -0.65 5.70
C GLY A 63 5.63 0.60 4.87
N ALA A 64 5.07 1.65 5.47
CA ALA A 64 4.67 2.86 4.77
C ALA A 64 5.54 4.04 5.20
N TRP A 65 6.06 4.79 4.23
CA TRP A 65 6.85 5.99 4.41
C TRP A 65 6.20 7.14 3.62
N GLU A 66 6.17 8.32 4.23
CA GLU A 66 5.67 9.55 3.61
C GLU A 66 6.76 10.60 3.76
N ASN A 67 7.15 11.21 2.64
CA ASN A 67 7.92 12.44 2.66
C ASN A 67 6.96 13.58 2.34
N LYS A 68 6.77 14.47 3.32
CA LYS A 68 6.20 15.79 3.05
C LYS A 68 7.40 16.66 2.71
N GLY A 69 7.65 16.82 1.42
CA GLY A 69 8.81 17.53 0.92
C GLY A 69 9.08 18.87 1.61
N GLY A 70 10.35 19.30 1.58
CA GLY A 70 10.67 20.71 1.81
C GLY A 70 10.07 21.60 0.71
N PRO A 71 10.23 22.94 0.77
CA PRO A 71 9.64 23.87 -0.20
C PRO A 71 10.06 23.65 -1.67
N THR A 72 11.01 22.76 -1.94
CA THR A 72 11.52 22.40 -3.29
C THR A 72 11.37 20.92 -3.65
N ASP A 73 10.87 20.09 -2.74
CA ASP A 73 10.64 18.65 -2.96
C ASP A 73 9.18 18.39 -3.33
N SER A 74 8.88 17.22 -3.89
CA SER A 74 7.51 16.84 -4.28
C SER A 74 6.55 16.97 -3.08
N ALA A 75 5.48 17.76 -3.24
CA ALA A 75 4.54 18.03 -2.15
C ALA A 75 3.75 16.78 -1.74
N VAL A 76 3.62 15.82 -2.67
CA VAL A 76 3.00 14.51 -2.45
C VAL A 76 3.98 13.43 -2.87
N PHE A 77 4.56 12.72 -1.90
CA PHE A 77 5.29 11.47 -2.09
C PHE A 77 4.98 10.50 -0.95
N LYS A 78 4.36 9.37 -1.28
CA LYS A 78 4.04 8.28 -0.34
C LYS A 78 4.53 6.97 -0.94
N GLU A 79 5.36 6.26 -0.21
CA GLU A 79 5.88 4.96 -0.61
C GLU A 79 5.42 3.90 0.38
N CYS A 80 4.93 2.79 -0.13
CA CYS A 80 4.47 1.68 0.67
C CYS A 80 5.05 0.37 0.14
N HIS A 81 5.68 -0.38 1.01
CA HIS A 81 6.11 -1.75 0.74
C HIS A 81 5.13 -2.71 1.40
N VAL A 82 4.49 -3.55 0.60
CA VAL A 82 3.70 -4.67 1.13
C VAL A 82 4.62 -5.86 1.34
N LEU A 83 4.58 -6.37 2.57
CA LEU A 83 5.47 -7.40 3.05
C LEU A 83 4.65 -8.62 3.50
N ARG A 84 5.15 -9.81 3.20
CA ARG A 84 4.55 -11.08 3.62
C ARG A 84 5.50 -11.79 4.57
N ALA A 85 4.96 -12.37 5.63
CA ALA A 85 5.75 -13.18 6.55
C ALA A 85 6.25 -14.46 5.86
N GLY A 86 7.50 -14.83 6.10
CA GLY A 86 8.06 -16.14 5.75
C GLY A 86 7.37 -17.27 6.52
N GLN A 87 7.65 -18.52 6.14
CA GLN A 87 7.07 -19.70 6.78
C GLN A 87 7.39 -19.82 8.28
N ASP A 88 8.53 -19.26 8.71
CA ASP A 88 8.95 -19.21 10.11
C ASP A 88 8.41 -17.97 10.87
N GLY A 89 7.69 -17.07 10.18
CA GLY A 89 7.15 -15.82 10.73
C GLY A 89 8.19 -14.76 11.11
N ALA A 90 9.49 -15.08 11.13
CA ALA A 90 10.54 -14.21 11.62
C ALA A 90 11.07 -13.26 10.54
N LYS A 91 11.15 -13.74 9.29
CA LYS A 91 11.58 -12.93 8.15
C LYS A 91 10.37 -12.39 7.39
N ARG A 92 10.43 -11.11 7.00
CA ARG A 92 9.46 -10.51 6.08
C ARG A 92 10.09 -10.35 4.71
N ARG A 93 9.36 -10.76 3.68
CA ARG A 93 9.74 -10.60 2.27
C ARG A 93 8.86 -9.55 1.61
N GLY A 94 9.44 -8.74 0.73
CA GLY A 94 8.68 -7.74 -0.04
C GLY A 94 7.92 -8.40 -1.18
N VAL A 95 6.62 -8.12 -1.25
CA VAL A 95 5.73 -8.61 -2.32
C VAL A 95 5.70 -7.59 -3.45
N TYR A 96 5.38 -6.34 -3.12
CA TYR A 96 5.32 -5.24 -4.08
C TYR A 96 5.54 -3.89 -3.39
N LYS A 97 5.83 -2.88 -4.22
CA LYS A 97 5.95 -1.49 -3.82
C LYS A 97 4.83 -0.68 -4.49
N LEU A 98 4.12 0.13 -3.71
CA LEU A 98 3.17 1.12 -4.18
C LEU A 98 3.74 2.52 -3.92
N VAL A 99 3.86 3.34 -4.94
CA VAL A 99 4.31 4.73 -4.85
C VAL A 99 3.16 5.63 -5.28
N VAL A 100 2.88 6.68 -4.50
CA VAL A 100 1.92 7.73 -4.85
C VAL A 100 2.67 9.04 -4.89
N GLU A 101 2.68 9.69 -6.05
CA GLU A 101 3.47 10.89 -6.27
C GLU A 101 2.76 11.90 -7.19
N GLU A 102 3.14 13.16 -7.06
CA GLU A 102 2.71 14.19 -8.00
C GLU A 102 3.48 14.13 -9.32
N THR A 103 2.81 14.47 -10.42
CA THR A 103 3.44 14.55 -11.74
C THR A 103 2.87 15.67 -12.58
N ARG A 104 3.73 16.28 -13.40
CA ARG A 104 3.34 17.27 -14.42
C ARG A 104 3.09 16.63 -15.78
N SER A 105 3.48 15.37 -15.95
CA SER A 105 3.27 14.64 -17.18
C SER A 105 1.80 14.22 -17.29
N ALA A 106 1.21 14.41 -18.46
CA ALA A 106 -0.10 13.88 -18.74
C ALA A 106 -0.10 12.34 -18.63
N PRO A 107 -1.23 11.72 -18.27
CA PRO A 107 -1.34 10.27 -18.19
C PRO A 107 -0.98 9.62 -19.53
N GLY A 108 -0.09 8.64 -19.48
CA GLY A 108 0.40 7.93 -20.66
C GLY A 108 -0.19 6.54 -20.79
N THR A 109 -0.06 5.97 -21.99
CA THR A 109 -0.21 4.53 -22.21
C THR A 109 1.16 3.88 -22.26
N LYS A 110 1.29 2.67 -21.74
CA LYS A 110 2.49 1.86 -21.92
C LYS A 110 2.30 0.91 -23.11
N LYS A 111 3.38 0.64 -23.83
CA LYS A 111 3.36 -0.37 -24.90
C LYS A 111 3.03 -1.74 -24.29
N ASP A 112 2.19 -2.51 -24.99
CA ASP A 112 1.82 -3.88 -24.63
C ASP A 112 1.06 -4.00 -23.29
N SER A 113 0.61 -2.88 -22.70
CA SER A 113 -0.14 -2.86 -21.46
C SER A 113 -1.65 -2.99 -21.65
N VAL A 114 -2.32 -3.53 -20.64
CA VAL A 114 -3.79 -3.61 -20.58
C VAL A 114 -4.35 -2.35 -19.90
N PRO A 115 -5.37 -1.67 -20.46
CA PRO A 115 -6.00 -0.53 -19.81
C PRO A 115 -6.73 -0.93 -18.54
N LEU A 116 -6.80 -0.03 -17.56
CA LEU A 116 -7.55 -0.28 -16.31
C LEU A 116 -9.07 -0.30 -16.51
N GLY A 117 -9.60 -0.05 -17.70
CA GLY A 117 -11.05 -0.06 -17.98
C GLY A 117 -11.76 1.26 -17.69
N SER A 118 -13.08 1.27 -17.86
CA SER A 118 -13.91 2.47 -17.76
C SER A 118 -13.81 3.15 -16.40
N GLY A 119 -13.74 4.48 -16.38
CA GLY A 119 -13.66 5.28 -15.16
C GLY A 119 -12.24 5.39 -14.56
N PHE A 120 -11.24 4.72 -15.15
CA PHE A 120 -9.87 4.77 -14.66
C PHE A 120 -8.91 5.16 -15.78
N THR A 121 -8.02 6.11 -15.48
CA THR A 121 -6.94 6.50 -16.39
C THR A 121 -5.66 5.81 -15.96
N GLY A 122 -5.22 4.80 -16.70
CA GLY A 122 -4.02 4.05 -16.36
C GLY A 122 -3.90 2.73 -17.12
N TRP A 123 -2.90 1.95 -16.74
CA TRP A 123 -2.54 0.71 -17.43
C TRP A 123 -1.88 -0.30 -16.48
N ALA A 124 -1.86 -1.56 -16.88
CA ALA A 124 -1.22 -2.65 -16.14
C ALA A 124 -0.42 -3.58 -17.06
N LEU A 125 0.70 -4.06 -16.51
CA LEU A 125 1.56 -5.14 -16.98
C LEU A 125 1.77 -6.13 -15.81
N PRO A 126 2.34 -7.33 -16.03
CA PRO A 126 2.59 -8.29 -14.94
C PRO A 126 3.50 -7.73 -13.82
N ASP A 127 4.56 -7.02 -14.20
CA ASP A 127 5.60 -6.50 -13.29
C ASP A 127 5.31 -5.10 -12.74
N ARG A 128 4.38 -4.37 -13.36
CA ARG A 128 4.13 -2.97 -13.04
C ARG A 128 2.76 -2.49 -13.49
N ALA A 129 2.21 -1.53 -12.78
CA ALA A 129 0.97 -0.86 -13.18
C ALA A 129 0.97 0.60 -12.73
N GLU A 130 0.14 1.41 -13.36
CA GLU A 130 0.03 2.83 -13.05
C GLU A 130 -1.43 3.28 -13.19
N VAL A 131 -1.86 4.13 -12.26
CA VAL A 131 -3.14 4.83 -12.34
C VAL A 131 -2.93 6.31 -12.04
N THR A 132 -3.54 7.17 -12.84
CA THR A 132 -3.69 8.58 -12.51
C THR A 132 -5.00 8.77 -11.76
N LEU A 133 -4.93 9.46 -10.62
CA LEU A 133 -6.13 9.81 -9.86
C LEU A 133 -7.02 10.81 -10.62
N PRO A 134 -8.33 10.86 -10.31
CA PRO A 134 -9.25 11.82 -10.89
C PRO A 134 -8.77 13.28 -10.86
N THR A 135 -9.33 14.08 -11.76
CA THR A 135 -8.99 15.50 -11.87
C THR A 135 -9.35 16.22 -10.56
N GLY A 136 -8.45 17.07 -10.06
CA GLY A 136 -8.65 17.80 -8.80
C GLY A 136 -8.15 17.06 -7.55
N CYS A 137 -7.87 15.75 -7.63
CA CYS A 137 -7.23 15.04 -6.52
C CYS A 137 -5.87 15.64 -6.14
N ALA A 138 -5.09 16.10 -7.11
CA ALA A 138 -3.80 16.77 -6.83
C ALA A 138 -3.95 17.96 -5.88
N ALA A 139 -4.90 18.86 -6.16
CA ALA A 139 -5.17 20.02 -5.32
C ALA A 139 -5.67 19.59 -3.92
N ARG A 140 -6.57 18.59 -3.83
CA ARG A 140 -7.07 18.06 -2.55
C ARG A 140 -5.98 17.38 -1.73
N MET A 141 -4.97 16.82 -2.38
CA MET A 141 -3.80 16.22 -1.74
C MET A 141 -2.70 17.23 -1.42
N GLY A 142 -2.89 18.53 -1.73
CA GLY A 142 -1.95 19.60 -1.43
C GLY A 142 -0.83 19.77 -2.46
N SER A 143 -0.97 19.19 -3.65
CA SER A 143 -0.04 19.35 -4.76
C SER A 143 -0.40 20.54 -5.66
N ALA A 144 0.62 21.23 -6.18
CA ALA A 144 0.48 22.21 -7.24
C ALA A 144 0.64 21.60 -8.65
N ALA A 145 0.97 20.30 -8.74
CA ALA A 145 1.01 19.59 -10.00
C ALA A 145 -0.41 19.31 -10.52
N PRO A 146 -0.58 19.13 -11.84
CA PRO A 146 -1.89 18.83 -12.41
C PRO A 146 -2.40 17.43 -12.06
N HIS A 147 -1.50 16.49 -11.75
CA HIS A 147 -1.85 15.07 -11.59
C HIS A 147 -1.16 14.45 -10.37
N ILE A 148 -1.83 13.44 -9.81
CA ILE A 148 -1.23 12.46 -8.89
C ILE A 148 -1.31 11.11 -9.58
N THR A 149 -0.19 10.39 -9.58
CA THR A 149 -0.10 9.03 -10.05
C THR A 149 0.16 8.09 -8.88
N ALA A 150 -0.46 6.92 -8.91
CA ALA A 150 -0.04 5.79 -8.12
C ALA A 150 0.58 4.73 -9.05
N SER A 151 1.75 4.22 -8.71
CA SER A 151 2.47 3.20 -9.44
C SER A 151 2.73 1.99 -8.56
N LEU A 152 2.56 0.81 -9.14
CA LEU A 152 2.78 -0.50 -8.53
C LEU A 152 3.99 -1.15 -9.20
N GLU A 153 4.91 -1.66 -8.41
CA GLU A 153 6.04 -2.49 -8.87
C GLU A 153 5.96 -3.86 -8.19
N VAL A 154 5.97 -4.93 -8.97
CA VAL A 154 5.87 -6.32 -8.53
C VAL A 154 7.13 -7.09 -8.94
N PRO A 155 8.20 -7.09 -8.13
CA PRO A 155 9.49 -7.66 -8.51
C PRO A 155 9.48 -9.16 -8.79
N SER A 156 8.49 -9.89 -8.27
CA SER A 156 8.31 -11.33 -8.51
C SER A 156 7.82 -11.63 -9.93
N GLN A 157 7.37 -10.63 -10.70
CA GLN A 157 6.88 -10.77 -12.07
C GLN A 157 7.81 -10.11 -13.11
N ASP A 158 8.93 -9.52 -12.68
CA ASP A 158 9.93 -8.91 -13.57
C ASP A 158 10.75 -9.99 -14.29
N GLU A 159 10.33 -10.35 -15.50
CA GLU A 159 10.94 -11.42 -16.30
C GLU A 159 12.44 -11.21 -16.54
N GLU A 160 12.89 -9.99 -16.76
CA GLU A 160 14.32 -9.70 -16.99
C GLU A 160 15.13 -9.96 -15.73
N ARG A 161 14.64 -9.47 -14.59
CA ARG A 161 15.28 -9.68 -13.29
C ARG A 161 15.31 -11.15 -12.90
N LEU A 162 14.24 -11.89 -13.17
CA LEU A 162 14.13 -13.33 -12.88
C LEU A 162 15.03 -14.15 -13.80
N TYR A 163 15.06 -13.82 -15.09
CA TYR A 163 15.94 -14.47 -16.06
C TYR A 163 17.41 -14.38 -15.64
N ARG A 164 17.86 -13.20 -15.17
CA ARG A 164 19.22 -13.01 -14.65
C ARG A 164 19.53 -13.87 -13.42
N ARG A 165 18.51 -14.35 -12.70
CA ARG A 165 18.62 -15.23 -11.52
C ARG A 165 18.36 -16.71 -11.84
N GLY A 166 18.02 -17.04 -13.09
CA GLY A 166 17.59 -18.39 -13.45
C GLY A 166 16.21 -18.77 -12.88
N GLU A 167 15.41 -17.78 -12.52
CA GLU A 167 14.07 -17.93 -11.95
C GLU A 167 13.01 -17.69 -13.06
N LYS A 168 11.77 -18.09 -12.78
CA LYS A 168 10.61 -17.82 -13.65
C LYS A 168 9.53 -17.10 -12.86
N PRO A 169 8.67 -16.30 -13.52
CA PRO A 169 7.50 -15.71 -12.88
C PRO A 169 6.68 -16.80 -12.19
N PRO A 170 6.27 -16.60 -10.92
CA PRO A 170 5.51 -17.60 -10.18
C PRO A 170 4.04 -17.65 -10.62
N VAL A 171 3.55 -16.60 -11.28
CA VAL A 171 2.16 -16.45 -11.71
C VAL A 171 2.13 -16.27 -13.22
N ASP A 172 1.07 -16.79 -13.84
CA ASP A 172 0.81 -16.57 -15.25
C ASP A 172 0.62 -15.05 -15.56
N PRO A 173 1.22 -14.51 -16.65
CA PRO A 173 1.18 -13.09 -16.97
C PRO A 173 -0.23 -12.48 -17.06
N ASP A 174 -1.21 -13.22 -17.57
CA ASP A 174 -2.59 -12.72 -17.69
C ASP A 174 -3.25 -12.61 -16.31
N THR A 175 -2.92 -13.53 -15.40
CA THR A 175 -3.38 -13.50 -14.02
C THR A 175 -2.74 -12.35 -13.25
N ALA A 176 -1.41 -12.21 -13.32
CA ALA A 176 -0.69 -11.10 -12.69
C ALA A 176 -1.20 -9.74 -13.19
N THR A 177 -1.45 -9.62 -14.49
CA THR A 177 -2.01 -8.38 -15.08
C THR A 177 -3.42 -8.10 -14.55
N ARG A 178 -4.29 -9.11 -14.46
CA ARG A 178 -5.66 -8.96 -13.93
C ARG A 178 -5.67 -8.55 -12.46
N ASP A 179 -4.77 -9.11 -11.66
CA ASP A 179 -4.63 -8.77 -10.24
C ASP A 179 -4.12 -7.34 -10.10
N ASN A 180 -3.11 -6.93 -10.88
CA ASN A 180 -2.63 -5.55 -10.92
C ASN A 180 -3.73 -4.56 -11.33
N VAL A 181 -4.59 -4.90 -12.31
CA VAL A 181 -5.75 -4.07 -12.66
C VAL A 181 -6.67 -3.89 -11.46
N THR A 182 -6.97 -4.97 -10.74
CA THR A 182 -7.85 -4.96 -9.56
C THR A 182 -7.26 -4.08 -8.46
N VAL A 183 -5.97 -4.27 -8.16
CA VAL A 183 -5.23 -3.48 -7.18
C VAL A 183 -5.27 -1.99 -7.53
N MET A 184 -4.96 -1.63 -8.77
CA MET A 184 -4.87 -0.21 -9.17
C MET A 184 -6.22 0.50 -9.21
N ARG A 185 -7.31 -0.20 -9.57
CA ARG A 185 -8.66 0.34 -9.47
C ARG A 185 -9.05 0.65 -8.03
N GLU A 186 -8.74 -0.25 -7.11
CA GLU A 186 -9.01 -0.01 -5.69
C GLU A 186 -8.17 1.14 -5.14
N VAL A 187 -6.88 1.18 -5.49
CA VAL A 187 -5.99 2.30 -5.11
C VAL A 187 -6.57 3.63 -5.53
N ALA A 188 -6.99 3.74 -6.80
CA ALA A 188 -7.60 4.97 -7.31
C ALA A 188 -8.88 5.33 -6.56
N THR A 189 -9.79 4.35 -6.39
CA THR A 189 -11.07 4.55 -5.71
C THR A 189 -10.89 5.01 -4.26
N ARG A 190 -10.08 4.28 -3.49
CA ARG A 190 -9.90 4.56 -2.06
C ARG A 190 -9.14 5.86 -1.81
N LEU A 191 -8.17 6.19 -2.66
CA LEU A 191 -7.48 7.48 -2.56
C LEU A 191 -8.42 8.62 -2.93
N ALA A 192 -9.22 8.47 -3.99
CA ALA A 192 -10.18 9.49 -4.40
C ALA A 192 -11.25 9.74 -3.32
N GLU A 193 -11.80 8.69 -2.72
CA GLU A 193 -12.72 8.78 -1.58
C GLU A 193 -12.06 9.46 -0.37
N ARG A 194 -10.85 9.03 -0.01
CA ARG A 194 -10.12 9.56 1.15
C ARG A 194 -9.86 11.06 1.05
N TYR A 195 -9.61 11.56 -0.15
CA TYR A 195 -9.30 12.96 -0.40
C TYR A 195 -10.49 13.76 -0.95
N ASP A 196 -11.70 13.18 -0.96
CA ASP A 196 -12.92 13.85 -1.42
C ASP A 196 -12.76 14.42 -2.84
N CYS A 197 -12.27 13.57 -3.74
CA CYS A 197 -12.00 13.88 -5.14
C CYS A 197 -12.40 12.74 -6.09
N ALA A 198 -13.29 11.86 -5.65
CA ALA A 198 -13.94 10.92 -6.57
C ALA A 198 -14.71 11.70 -7.63
N ASP A 199 -14.65 11.24 -8.89
CA ASP A 199 -15.47 11.81 -9.96
C ASP A 199 -16.94 11.64 -9.54
N THR A 200 -17.61 12.76 -9.27
CA THR A 200 -19.06 12.79 -9.09
C THR A 200 -19.68 12.69 -10.48
N ASP A 201 -20.16 11.51 -10.84
CA ASP A 201 -21.03 11.35 -12.02
C ASP A 201 -22.27 12.28 -11.94
#